data_AF-A0A5N7D4X7-F1
#
_entry.id   AF-A0A5N7D4X7-F1
#
_cell.length_a   1.000
_cell.length_b   1.000
_cell.length_c   1.000
_cell.angle_alpha   90.00
_cell.angle_beta   90.00
_cell.angle_gamma   90.00
#
_symmetry.space_group_name_H-M   'P 1'
#
loop_
_entity.id
_entity.type
_entity.pdbx_description
1 polymer ?
#
loop_
_entity_poly.entity_id
_entity_poly.type
_entity_poly.pdbx_seq_one_letter_code
_entity_poly.pdbx_strand_id
1 'polypeptide(L)' 'MEAQLAEIKARLKNAPCVTVQRHIHLLHEYNEIKDIGQGLTGLIADARGVRQIEVQREYGVNDRD' A
#
# COMPACT_ATOMS: atom_id res chain seq x y z
N MET A 1 -34.13 7.22 6.58
CA MET A 1 -32.99 6.58 5.88
C MET A 1 -32.41 7.49 4.79
N GLU A 2 -33.24 8.04 3.90
CA GLU A 2 -32.77 8.95 2.82
C GLU A 2 -32.15 10.27 3.32
N ALA A 3 -32.72 10.87 4.38
CA ALA A 3 -32.18 12.10 4.98
C ALA A 3 -30.76 11.94 5.54
N GLN A 4 -30.47 10.80 6.17
CA GLN A 4 -29.13 10.47 6.68
C GLN A 4 -28.13 10.26 5.54
N LEU A 5 -28.56 9.63 4.44
CA LEU A 5 -27.71 9.45 3.26
C LEU A 5 -27.36 10.78 2.61
N ALA A 6 -28.29 11.73 2.55
CA ALA A 6 -28.07 13.07 2.02
C ALA A 6 -27.09 13.87 2.90
N GLU A 7 -27.25 13.81 4.23
CA GLU A 7 -26.34 14.46 5.17
C GLU A 7 -24.92 13.90 5.07
N ILE A 8 -24.77 12.58 4.99
CA ILE A 8 -23.45 11.93 4.83
C ILE A 8 -22.81 12.35 3.51
N LYS A 9 -23.56 12.33 2.40
CA LYS A 9 -23.04 12.76 1.09
C LYS A 9 -22.60 14.22 1.08
N ALA A 10 -23.31 15.11 1.80
CA ALA A 10 -22.95 16.52 1.90
C ALA A 10 -21.60 16.76 2.61
N ARG A 11 -21.15 15.83 3.46
CA ARG A 11 -19.84 15.89 4.13
C ARG A 11 -18.69 15.36 3.28
N LEU A 12 -18.97 14.72 2.14
CA LEU A 12 -17.96 14.14 1.27
C LEU A 12 -17.45 15.17 0.26
N LYS A 13 -16.12 15.25 0.11
CA LYS A 13 -15.49 16.13 -0.89
C LYS A 13 -15.64 15.61 -2.33
N ASN A 14 -15.72 14.29 -2.50
CA ASN A 14 -15.74 13.61 -3.79
C ASN A 14 -16.85 12.56 -3.82
N ALA A 15 -17.19 12.08 -5.02
CA ALA A 15 -18.12 10.96 -5.19
C ALA A 15 -17.61 9.72 -4.40
N PRO A 16 -18.39 9.17 -3.46
CA PRO A 16 -17.93 8.10 -2.57
C PRO A 16 -17.53 6.83 -3.33
N CYS A 17 -18.28 6.41 -4.34
CA CYS A 17 -17.97 5.21 -5.12
C CYS A 17 -16.61 5.33 -5.84
N VAL A 18 -16.38 6.46 -6.53
CA VAL A 18 -15.14 6.73 -7.25
C VAL A 18 -13.96 6.81 -6.28
N THR A 19 -14.17 7.45 -5.12
CA THR A 19 -13.13 7.58 -4.09
C THR A 19 -12.73 6.22 -3.54
N VAL A 20 -13.69 5.41 -3.11
CA VAL A 20 -13.41 4.07 -2.57
C VAL A 20 -12.78 3.17 -3.63
N GLN A 21 -13.30 3.14 -4.85
CA GLN A 21 -12.75 2.31 -5.92
C GLN A 21 -11.30 2.69 -6.26
N ARG A 22 -11.00 4.00 -6.32
CA ARG A 22 -9.63 4.48 -6.52
C ARG A 22 -8.71 4.06 -5.38
N HIS A 23 -9.15 4.18 -4.13
CA HIS A 23 -8.34 3.76 -2.98
C HIS A 23 -8.10 2.24 -2.95
N ILE A 24 -9.10 1.43 -3.31
CA ILE A 24 -8.94 -0.03 -3.43
C ILE A 24 -7.88 -0.36 -4.47
N HIS A 25 -7.95 0.28 -5.64
CA HIS A 25 -7.00 0.04 -6.72
C HIS A 25 -5.57 0.42 -6.31
N LEU A 26 -5.38 1.63 -5.78
CA LEU A 26 -4.06 2.10 -5.33
C LEU A 26 -3.48 1.22 -4.21
N LEU A 27 -4.31 0.75 -3.28
CA LEU A 27 -3.86 -0.14 -2.22
C LEU A 27 -3.42 -1.51 -2.77
N HIS A 28 -4.14 -2.02 -3.77
CA HIS A 28 -3.78 -3.27 -4.43
C HIS A 28 -2.46 -3.15 -5.19
N GLU A 29 -2.30 -2.11 -6.01
CA GLU A 29 -1.06 -1.84 -6.74
C GLU A 29 0.14 -1.68 -5.80
N TYR A 30 -0.06 -0.94 -4.69
CA TYR A 30 0.97 -0.77 -3.66
C TYR A 30 1.36 -2.11 -3.02
N ASN A 31 0.39 -2.94 -2.64
CA ASN A 31 0.68 -4.23 -2.04
C ASN A 31 1.41 -5.17 -3.01
N GLU A 32 1.00 -5.20 -4.28
CA GLU A 32 1.66 -6.04 -5.29
C GLU A 32 3.14 -5.66 -5.45
N ILE A 33 3.47 -4.38 -5.61
CA ILE A 33 4.87 -3.96 -5.76
C ILE A 33 5.68 -4.19 -4.47
N LYS A 34 5.06 -3.99 -3.30
CA LYS A 34 5.70 -4.25 -2.01
C LYS A 34 6.05 -5.72 -1.84
N ASP A 35 5.14 -6.63 -2.16
CA ASP A 35 5.35 -8.08 -2.05
C ASP A 35 6.46 -8.55 -3.01
N ILE A 36 6.48 -8.04 -4.24
CA ILE A 36 7.56 -8.30 -5.21
C ILE A 36 8.90 -7.80 -4.65
N GLY A 37 8.94 -6.57 -4.15
CA GLY A 37 10.15 -5.97 -3.58
C GLY A 37 10.69 -6.73 -2.36
N GLN A 38 9.80 -7.16 -1.46
CA GLN A 38 10.16 -7.98 -0.30
C GLN A 38 10.71 -9.35 -0.72
N GLY A 39 10.08 -9.99 -1.72
CA GLY A 39 10.57 -11.24 -2.30
C GLY A 39 11.98 -11.11 -2.89
N LEU A 40 12.22 -10.09 -3.72
CA LEU A 40 13.54 -9.82 -4.29
C LEU A 40 14.60 -9.54 -3.21
N THR A 41 14.23 -8.75 -2.20
CA THR A 41 15.11 -8.43 -1.08
C THR A 41 15.49 -9.69 -0.29
N GLY A 42 14.54 -10.63 -0.11
CA GLY A 42 14.80 -11.94 0.50
C GLY A 42 15.85 -12.74 -0.28
N LEU A 43 15.67 -12.85 -1.60
CA LEU A 43 16.62 -13.55 -2.47
C LEU A 43 18.02 -12.93 -2.42
N ILE A 44 18.12 -11.60 -2.39
CA ILE A 44 19.41 -10.89 -2.27
C ILE A 44 20.06 -11.17 -0.91
N ALA A 45 19.27 -11.13 0.17
CA ALA A 45 19.76 -11.39 1.52
C ALA A 45 20.32 -12.81 1.65
N ASP A 46 19.58 -13.80 1.13
CA ASP A 46 19.98 -15.21 1.09
C ASP A 46 21.28 -15.40 0.30
N ALA A 47 21.38 -14.79 -0.88
CA ALA A 47 22.58 -14.87 -1.71
C ALA A 47 23.82 -14.22 -1.06
N ARG A 48 23.62 -13.18 -0.24
CA ARG A 48 24.70 -12.46 0.46
C ARG A 48 25.00 -13.02 1.85
N GLY A 49 24.16 -13.92 2.39
CA GLY A 49 24.29 -14.43 3.75
C GLY A 49 24.07 -13.36 4.82
N VAL A 50 23.28 -12.33 4.53
CA VAL A 50 22.96 -11.21 5.44
C VAL A 50 21.47 -11.23 5.78
N ARG A 51 21.05 -10.42 6.76
CA ARG A 51 19.62 -10.30 7.09
C ARG A 51 18.91 -9.39 6.09
N GLN A 52 17.66 -9.70 5.80
CA GLN A 52 16.82 -8.90 4.89
C GLN A 52 16.78 -7.41 5.27
N ILE A 53 16.73 -7.09 6.57
CA ILE A 53 16.73 -5.69 7.07
C ILE A 53 18.00 -4.91 6.70
N GLU A 54 19.13 -5.59 6.49
CA GLU A 54 20.40 -4.97 6.09
C GLU A 54 20.34 -4.57 4.60
N VAL A 55 19.75 -5.43 3.77
CA VAL A 55 19.48 -5.16 2.36
C VAL A 55 18.44 -4.04 2.22
N GLN A 56 17.34 -4.08 2.98
CA GLN A 56 16.33 -3.02 2.97
C GLN A 56 16.94 -1.65 3.29
N ARG A 57 17.79 -1.58 4.32
CA ARG A 57 18.50 -0.34 4.68
C ARG A 57 19.42 0.17 3.57
N GLU A 58 20.14 -0.72 2.89
CA GLU A 58 21.01 -0.37 1.76
C GLU A 58 20.23 0.23 0.58
N TYR A 59 19.06 -0.33 0.28
CA TYR A 59 18.18 0.15 -0.79
C TYR A 59 17.24 1.28 -0.36
N GLY A 60 17.34 1.76 0.88
CA GLY A 60 16.52 2.85 1.41
C GLY A 60 15.05 2.49 1.63
N VAL A 61 14.71 1.20 1.71
CA VAL A 61 13.35 0.71 1.97
C VAL A 61 13.22 0.46 3.47
N ASN A 62 12.09 0.85 4.07
CA ASN A 62 11.79 0.53 5.46
C ASN A 62 10.36 -0.01 5.59
N ASP A 63 10.07 -0.71 6.69
CA ASP A 63 8.75 -1.32 6.93
C ASP A 63 7.61 -0.30 7.10
N ARG A 64 7.93 0.99 7.31
CA ARG A 64 6.95 2.08 7.44
C ARG A 64 6.54 2.66 6.09
N ASP A 65 7.23 2.31 5.01
CA ASP A 65 6.91 2.68 3.64
C ASP A 65 6.09 1.58 2.95
#